data_AF-A0A101GK92-F1
#
_entry.id   AF-A0A101GK92-F1
#
_cell.length_a   1.000
_cell.length_b   1.000
_cell.length_c   1.000
_cell.angle_alpha   90.00
_cell.angle_beta   90.00
_cell.angle_gamma   90.00
#
_symmetry.space_group_name_H-M   'P 1'
#
loop_
_entity.id
_entity.type
_entity.pdbx_description
1 polymer ?
#
loop_
_entity_poly.entity_id
_entity_poly.type
_entity_poly.pdbx_seq_one_letter_code
_entity_poly.pdbx_strand_id
1 'polypeptide(L)'
;MIPLYAYRDNTCDPRKCTVKKLAHRGLARIVTAIARIPRSTLLLDPTAEQAVSPADRNLRSITALDCSWEVLDTGAVVSWRNRRALPFLVAA
;
A
#
# COMPACT_ATOMS: atom_id res chain seq x y z
N MET A 1 9.57 11.29 -9.64
CA MET A 1 9.42 10.28 -8.57
C MET A 1 7.92 10.07 -8.34
N ILE A 2 7.43 8.82 -8.37
CA ILE A 2 6.01 8.54 -8.15
C ILE A 2 5.67 8.66 -6.65
N PRO A 3 4.60 9.37 -6.24
CA PRO A 3 4.18 9.45 -4.85
C PRO A 3 3.86 8.07 -4.27
N LEU A 4 4.45 7.77 -3.11
CA LEU A 4 4.14 6.60 -2.30
C LEU A 4 3.29 7.02 -1.10
N TYR A 5 2.09 6.47 -1.01
CA TYR A 5 1.24 6.53 0.16
C TYR A 5 1.34 5.23 0.96
N ALA A 6 1.19 5.31 2.27
CA ALA A 6 1.13 4.14 3.13
C ALA A 6 -0.04 4.29 4.09
N TYR A 7 -1.03 3.40 3.98
CA TYR A 7 -2.09 3.31 4.98
C TYR A 7 -1.55 2.61 6.21
N ARG A 8 -1.80 3.19 7.39
CA ARG A 8 -1.39 2.63 8.67
C ARG A 8 -2.53 2.70 9.66
N ASP A 9 -2.84 1.57 10.28
CA ASP A 9 -3.86 1.44 11.34
C ASP A 9 -3.31 1.75 12.76
N ASN A 10 -1.99 1.94 12.87
CA ASN A 10 -1.24 2.18 14.10
C ASN A 10 -1.23 1.03 15.11
N THR A 11 -1.45 -0.21 14.67
CA THR A 11 -1.40 -1.40 15.54
C THR A 11 0.02 -1.89 15.82
N CYS A 12 1.01 -1.54 14.98
CA CYS A 12 2.40 -1.99 15.13
C CYS A 12 3.34 -0.98 15.84
N ASP A 13 4.39 -1.50 16.49
CA ASP A 13 5.40 -0.70 17.22
C ASP A 13 6.02 0.36 16.29
N PRO A 14 5.84 1.66 16.59
CA PRO A 14 6.31 2.74 15.73
C PRO A 14 7.83 2.81 15.61
N ARG A 15 8.60 2.25 16.56
CA ARG A 15 10.07 2.26 16.54
C ARG A 15 10.63 1.25 15.53
N LYS A 16 9.90 0.17 15.27
CA LYS A 16 10.31 -0.92 14.37
C LYS A 16 9.72 -0.77 12.95
N CYS A 17 8.60 -0.07 12.82
CA CYS A 17 7.85 0.10 11.57
C CYS A 17 8.67 0.71 10.41
N THR A 18 8.78 -0.03 9.32
CA THR A 18 9.46 0.39 8.08
C THR A 18 8.78 1.59 7.43
N VAL A 19 7.44 1.64 7.40
CA VAL A 19 6.70 2.78 6.83
C VAL A 19 7.01 4.08 7.57
N LYS A 20 7.12 4.06 8.90
CA LYS A 20 7.53 5.25 9.66
C LYS A 20 8.96 5.69 9.31
N LYS A 21 9.88 4.75 9.15
CA LYS A 21 11.26 5.05 8.72
C LYS A 21 11.29 5.68 7.32
N LEU A 22 10.50 5.17 6.37
CA LEU A 22 10.36 5.74 5.03
C LEU A 22 9.77 7.14 5.07
N ALA A 23 8.72 7.36 5.86
CA ALA A 23 8.08 8.66 6.01
C ALA A 23 9.03 9.70 6.64
N HIS A 24 9.80 9.31 7.67
CA HIS A 24 10.81 10.17 8.27
C HIS A 24 11.90 10.61 7.27
N ARG A 25 12.23 9.74 6.30
CA ARG A 25 13.15 10.04 5.19
C ARG A 25 12.48 10.79 4.02
N GLY A 26 11.20 11.16 4.12
CA GLY A 26 10.47 11.85 3.06
C GLY A 26 10.11 10.97 1.85
N LEU A 27 10.23 9.64 1.97
CA LEU A 27 10.02 8.68 0.88
C LEU A 27 8.56 8.19 0.77
N ALA A 28 7.77 8.35 1.84
CA ALA A 28 6.37 7.92 1.89
C ALA A 28 5.48 8.93 2.64
N ARG A 29 4.22 9.05 2.24
CA ARG A 29 3.18 9.82 2.92
C ARG A 29 2.24 8.90 3.68
N ILE A 30 2.16 9.05 4.99
CA ILE A 30 1.26 8.22 5.82
C ILE A 30 -0.17 8.72 5.70
N VAL A 31 -1.12 7.80 5.48
CA VAL A 31 -2.56 8.03 5.60
C VAL A 31 -3.12 7.14 6.71
N THR A 32 -3.95 7.71 7.58
CA THR A 32 -4.49 7.01 8.76
C THR A 32 -5.94 6.54 8.58
N ALA A 33 -6.54 6.80 7.42
CA ALA A 33 -7.89 6.38 7.09
C ALA A 33 -7.92 5.83 5.67
N ILE A 34 -8.57 4.68 5.47
CA ILE A 34 -8.71 4.03 4.17
C ILE A 34 -9.39 4.97 3.16
N ALA A 35 -10.38 5.75 3.62
CA ALA A 35 -11.07 6.75 2.79
C ALA A 35 -10.16 7.87 2.25
N ARG A 36 -8.97 8.08 2.84
CA ARG A 36 -7.98 9.07 2.36
C ARG A 36 -7.01 8.49 1.33
N ILE A 37 -7.08 7.19 1.04
CA ILE A 37 -6.30 6.58 -0.02
C ILE A 37 -6.80 7.10 -1.38
N PRO A 38 -5.94 7.62 -2.27
CA PRO A 38 -6.35 8.05 -3.59
C PRO A 38 -6.98 6.90 -4.39
N ARG A 39 -8.17 7.09 -4.94
CA ARG A 39 -8.87 6.02 -5.70
C ARG A 39 -8.20 5.64 -7.02
N SER A 40 -7.37 6.52 -7.57
CA SER A 40 -6.61 6.30 -8.80
C SER A 40 -5.22 5.67 -8.55
N THR A 41 -4.86 5.39 -7.29
CA THR A 41 -3.57 4.81 -6.94
C THR A 41 -3.44 3.36 -7.42
N LEU A 42 -2.22 2.90 -7.68
CA LEU A 42 -1.91 1.48 -7.68
C LEU A 42 -1.92 1.01 -6.23
N LEU A 43 -2.91 0.21 -5.85
CA LEU A 43 -3.01 -0.31 -4.50
C LEU A 43 -2.29 -1.67 -4.43
N LEU A 44 -1.22 -1.74 -3.65
CA LEU A 44 -0.54 -2.99 -3.36
C LEU A 44 -1.41 -3.81 -2.41
N ASP A 45 -1.91 -4.94 -2.92
CA ASP A 45 -2.79 -5.86 -2.22
C ASP A 45 -2.31 -7.29 -2.52
N PRO A 46 -1.78 -8.01 -1.51
CA PRO A 46 -1.28 -9.37 -1.70
C PRO A 46 -2.36 -10.38 -2.09
N THR A 47 -3.64 -10.05 -1.92
CA THR A 47 -4.79 -10.90 -2.30
C THR A 47 -5.28 -10.65 -3.73
N ALA A 48 -4.71 -9.67 -4.43
CA ALA A 48 -5.12 -9.37 -5.80
C ALA A 48 -4.67 -10.45 -6.78
N GLU A 49 -5.56 -10.82 -7.71
CA GLU A 49 -5.31 -11.86 -8.72
C GLU A 49 -4.22 -11.50 -9.73
N GLN A 50 -3.96 -10.21 -9.93
CA GLN A 50 -3.01 -9.70 -10.92
C GLN A 50 -1.78 -9.10 -10.22
N ALA A 51 -0.59 -9.51 -10.67
CA ALA A 51 0.65 -8.89 -10.21
C ALA A 51 0.91 -7.54 -10.89
N VAL A 52 1.68 -6.68 -10.24
CA VAL A 52 2.19 -5.43 -10.84
C VAL A 52 2.95 -5.74 -12.14
N SER A 53 2.68 -4.97 -13.19
CA SER A 53 3.32 -5.16 -14.49
C SER A 53 3.64 -3.82 -15.18
N PRO A 54 4.41 -3.82 -16.29
CA PRO A 54 4.63 -2.61 -17.08
C PRO A 54 3.35 -1.94 -17.62
N ALA A 55 2.20 -2.63 -17.65
CA ALA A 55 0.92 -2.04 -18.03
C ALA A 55 0.41 -0.98 -17.04
N ASP A 56 0.90 -1.01 -15.80
CA ASP A 56 0.45 -0.11 -14.73
C ASP A 56 1.17 1.26 -14.75
N ARG A 57 2.06 1.52 -15.72
CA ARG A 57 2.87 2.76 -15.83
C ARG A 57 2.07 4.05 -15.86
N ASN A 58 0.81 4.01 -16.28
CA ASN A 58 -0.05 5.20 -16.37
C ASN A 58 -0.61 5.64 -15.01
N LEU A 59 -0.45 4.82 -13.96
CA LEU A 59 -0.91 5.14 -12.61
C LEU A 59 0.02 6.17 -11.96
N ARG A 60 -0.58 7.15 -11.27
CA ARG A 60 0.12 8.36 -10.82
C ARG A 60 0.62 8.29 -9.38
N SER A 61 0.29 7.23 -8.64
CA SER A 61 0.75 6.98 -7.28
C SER A 61 0.70 5.50 -6.96
N ILE A 62 1.43 5.11 -5.92
CA ILE A 62 1.38 3.78 -5.32
C ILE A 62 0.91 3.92 -3.88
N THR A 63 0.06 3.01 -3.42
CA THR A 63 -0.32 2.89 -2.02
C THR A 63 0.04 1.51 -1.50
N ALA A 64 0.80 1.47 -0.40
CA ALA A 64 1.04 0.27 0.38
C ALA A 64 0.10 0.22 1.60
N LEU A 65 -0.28 -0.98 2.02
CA LEU A 65 -1.06 -1.22 3.22
C LEU A 65 -0.12 -1.75 4.32
N ASP A 66 0.10 -0.96 5.38
CA ASP A 66 0.85 -1.32 6.60
C ASP A 66 -0.17 -1.54 7.73
N CYS A 67 -0.89 -2.65 7.64
CA CYS A 67 -1.92 -3.06 8.58
C CYS A 67 -1.78 -4.56 8.89
N SER A 68 -2.50 -5.03 9.91
CA SER A 68 -2.65 -6.47 10.12
C SER A 68 -3.42 -7.13 8.97
N TRP A 69 -3.26 -8.44 8.84
CA TRP A 69 -4.05 -9.25 7.88
C TRP A 69 -5.55 -9.16 8.15
N GLU A 70 -5.96 -9.02 9.41
CA GLU A 70 -7.37 -8.86 9.80
C GLU A 70 -8.04 -7.67 9.10
N VAL A 71 -7.31 -6.57 8.89
CA VAL A 71 -7.85 -5.39 8.20
C VAL A 71 -8.03 -5.66 6.71
N LEU A 72 -7.16 -6.47 6.08
CA LEU A 72 -7.32 -6.88 4.68
C LEU A 72 -8.55 -7.77 4.51
N ASP A 73 -8.79 -8.68 5.46
CA ASP A 73 -9.89 -9.64 5.43
C ASP A 73 -11.28 -8.99 5.59
N THR A 74 -11.35 -7.76 6.12
CA THR A 74 -12.62 -7.00 6.19
C THR A 74 -13.18 -6.60 4.82
N GLY A 75 -12.41 -6.77 3.75
CA GLY A 75 -12.80 -6.36 2.41
C GLY A 75 -12.81 -4.84 2.20
N ALA A 76 -12.25 -4.07 3.13
CA ALA A 76 -12.29 -2.60 3.11
C ALA A 76 -11.70 -1.99 1.83
N VAL A 77 -10.81 -2.70 1.15
CA VAL A 77 -10.15 -2.26 -0.09
C VAL A 77 -10.60 -2.99 -1.35
N VAL A 78 -11.50 -3.98 -1.25
CA VAL A 78 -11.90 -4.85 -2.39
C VAL A 78 -12.48 -4.06 -3.56
N SER A 79 -13.12 -2.92 -3.29
CA SER A 79 -13.71 -2.02 -4.28
C SER A 79 -12.70 -1.22 -5.11
N TRP A 80 -11.41 -1.22 -4.77
CA TRP A 80 -10.39 -0.54 -5.58
C TRP A 80 -10.16 -1.30 -6.88
N ARG A 81 -10.17 -0.56 -8.00
CA ARG A 81 -9.99 -1.12 -9.35
C ARG A 81 -8.53 -1.49 -9.67
N ASN A 82 -7.59 -0.68 -9.20
CA ASN A 82 -6.17 -0.80 -9.55
C ASN A 82 -5.38 -1.57 -8.48
N ARG A 83 -5.96 -2.69 -8.01
CA ARG A 83 -5.29 -3.57 -7.04
C ARG A 83 -4.29 -4.47 -7.75
N ARG A 84 -3.10 -4.61 -7.18
CA ARG A 84 -2.05 -5.49 -7.69
C ARG A 84 -1.31 -6.17 -6.55
N ALA A 85 -1.05 -7.47 -6.69
CA ALA A 85 -0.06 -8.15 -5.88
C ALA A 85 1.34 -7.76 -6.36
N LEU A 86 2.35 -7.89 -5.50
CA LEU A 86 3.71 -7.91 -6.00
C LEU A 86 3.94 -9.20 -6.80
N PRO A 87 4.79 -9.18 -7.84
CA PRO A 87 5.26 -10.42 -8.45
C PRO A 87 5.98 -11.26 -7.39
N PHE A 88 6.24 -12.53 -7.69
CA PHE A 88 7.01 -13.39 -6.79
C PHE A 88 8.37 -12.74 -6.48
N LEU A 89 8.62 -12.50 -5.19
CA LEU A 89 9.83 -11.91 -4.66
C LEU A 89 10.24 -12.68 -3.40
N VAL A 90 11.55 -12.76 -3.16
CA VAL A 90 12.11 -13.35 -1.93
C VAL A 90 12.54 -12.20 -1.03
N ALA A 91 12.18 -12.25 0.25
CA ALA A 91 12.60 -11.25 1.23
C ALA A 91 14.13 -11.29 1.43
N ALA A 92 14.71 -10.13 1.73
CA ALA A 92 16.15 -9.93 1.94
C ALA A 92 16.45 -9.51 3.39
#